data_AF-A0A6J4R2X0-F1
#
_entry.id   AF-A0A6J4R2X0-F1
#
_cell.length_a   1.000
_cell.length_b   1.000
_cell.length_c   1.000
_cell.angle_alpha   90.00
_cell.angle_beta   90.00
_cell.angle_gamma   90.00
#
_symmetry.space_group_name_H-M   'P 1'
#
loop_
_entity.id
_entity.type
_entity.pdbx_description
1 polymer ?
#
loop_
_entity_poly.entity_id
_entity_poly.type
_entity_poly.pdbx_seq_one_letter_code
_entity_poly.pdbx_strand_id
1 'polypeptide(L)'
;MESGPSLSTYCVYTMRHTDCLVNALQEGGVGTVTENKRWVRGEELFRQARRNDERMPVLFAPAERDGGLIYYAFLNTVCVEDADSKTTYSFSGLTPFDEERPKSSLV
;
A
#
# COMPACT_ATOMS: atom_id res chain seq x y z
N MET A 1 -15.82 -6.14 -23.63
CA MET A 1 -14.70 -6.58 -22.78
C MET A 1 -14.33 -5.39 -21.94
N GLU A 2 -14.78 -5.32 -20.69
CA GLU A 2 -14.32 -4.27 -19.79
C GLU A 2 -12.88 -4.60 -19.43
N SER A 3 -11.95 -3.81 -19.92
CA SER A 3 -10.59 -3.77 -19.42
C SER A 3 -10.69 -3.40 -17.94
N GLY A 4 -10.29 -4.29 -17.04
CA GLY A 4 -10.26 -3.98 -15.61
C GLY A 4 -9.47 -2.69 -15.33
N PRO A 5 -9.72 -2.01 -14.21
CA PRO A 5 -9.18 -0.68 -13.95
C PRO A 5 -7.66 -0.66 -14.09
N SER A 6 -7.15 0.33 -14.83
CA SER A 6 -5.73 0.55 -15.08
C SER A 6 -4.97 0.84 -13.79
N LEU A 7 -3.65 0.69 -13.82
CA LEU A 7 -2.81 1.02 -12.68
C LEU A 7 -2.43 2.49 -12.72
N SER A 8 -2.42 3.11 -11.55
CA SER A 8 -1.86 4.45 -11.42
C SER A 8 -0.35 4.42 -11.67
N THR A 9 0.16 5.53 -12.22
CA THR A 9 1.61 5.73 -12.38
C THR A 9 2.32 5.86 -11.03
N TYR A 10 1.58 6.19 -9.96
CA TYR A 10 2.11 6.36 -8.61
C TYR A 10 1.71 5.20 -7.69
N CYS A 11 2.54 4.94 -6.69
CA CYS A 11 2.26 4.01 -5.61
C CYS A 11 2.64 4.63 -4.26
N VAL A 12 2.13 4.05 -3.18
CA VAL A 12 2.63 4.32 -1.83
C VAL A 12 3.63 3.25 -1.44
N TYR A 13 4.78 3.66 -0.91
CA TYR A 13 5.74 2.77 -0.26
C TYR A 13 5.66 2.97 1.25
N THR A 14 5.51 1.87 2.00
CA THR A 14 5.56 1.90 3.47
C THR A 14 6.20 0.64 4.06
N MET A 15 6.58 0.71 5.33
CA MET A 15 7.13 -0.39 6.10
C MET A 15 6.08 -0.94 7.05
N ARG A 16 5.95 -2.27 7.11
CA ARG A 16 5.04 -2.95 8.04
C ARG A 16 5.66 -4.23 8.55
N HIS A 17 5.32 -4.61 9.78
CA HIS A 17 5.73 -5.90 10.32
C HIS A 17 5.19 -7.04 9.47
N THR A 18 6.06 -7.97 9.08
CA THR A 18 5.71 -9.10 8.21
C THR A 18 4.55 -9.91 8.82
N ASP A 19 4.54 -10.14 10.12
CA ASP A 19 3.47 -10.88 10.81
C ASP A 19 2.09 -10.22 10.63
N CYS A 20 2.01 -8.89 10.61
CA CYS A 20 0.76 -8.19 10.33
C CYS A 20 0.27 -8.46 8.91
N LEU A 21 1.19 -8.54 7.93
CA LEU A 21 0.86 -8.79 6.53
C LEU A 21 0.48 -10.27 6.31
N VAL A 22 1.15 -11.20 6.99
CA VAL A 22 0.79 -12.62 6.97
C VAL A 22 -0.62 -12.82 7.52
N ASN A 23 -0.96 -12.19 8.65
CA ASN A 23 -2.31 -12.25 9.21
C ASN A 23 -3.35 -11.67 8.23
N ALA A 24 -3.08 -10.50 7.65
CA ALA A 24 -3.96 -9.90 6.64
C ALA A 24 -4.15 -10.80 5.41
N LEU A 25 -3.10 -11.52 4.98
CA LEU A 25 -3.18 -12.47 3.89
C LEU A 25 -4.09 -13.66 4.23
N GLN A 26 -3.97 -14.20 5.45
CA GLN A 26 -4.82 -15.28 5.96
C GLN A 26 -6.28 -14.86 6.10
N GLU A 27 -6.54 -13.59 6.38
CA GLU A 27 -7.88 -12.98 6.50
C GLU A 27 -8.48 -12.58 5.14
N GLY A 28 -7.91 -13.04 4.02
CA GLY A 28 -8.42 -12.79 2.66
C GLY A 28 -7.71 -11.66 1.91
N GLY A 29 -6.51 -11.27 2.37
CA GLY A 29 -5.68 -10.29 1.70
C GLY A 29 -6.19 -8.85 1.81
N VAL A 30 -6.90 -8.55 2.91
CA VAL A 30 -7.45 -7.23 3.22
C VAL A 30 -6.89 -6.72 4.54
N GLY A 31 -6.82 -5.40 4.70
CA GLY A 31 -6.37 -4.81 5.95
C GLY A 31 -6.72 -3.34 6.07
N THR A 32 -6.85 -2.87 7.31
CA THR A 32 -6.95 -1.45 7.67
C THR A 32 -5.83 -1.11 8.64
N VAL A 33 -5.10 -0.04 8.37
CA VAL A 33 -3.92 0.36 9.14
C VAL A 33 -3.97 1.85 9.42
N THR A 34 -3.62 2.22 10.65
CA THR A 34 -3.34 3.60 11.03
C THR A 34 -1.84 3.77 11.25
N GLU A 35 -1.25 4.70 10.51
CA GLU A 35 0.14 5.14 10.69
C GLU A 35 0.18 6.50 11.38
N ASN A 36 1.16 6.68 12.28
CA ASN A 36 1.49 7.98 12.87
C ASN A 36 2.34 8.84 11.91
N LYS A 37 1.92 8.89 10.65
CA LYS A 37 2.56 9.64 9.57
C LYS A 37 1.49 10.23 8.67
N ARG A 38 1.65 11.49 8.27
CA ARG A 38 0.76 12.13 7.30
C ARG A 38 1.17 11.78 5.87
N TRP A 39 0.25 11.19 5.12
CA TRP A 39 0.40 10.93 3.70
C TRP A 39 -0.36 11.97 2.87
N VAL A 40 -0.19 13.28 3.14
CA VAL A 40 -0.93 14.34 2.43
C VAL A 40 -0.81 14.18 0.91
N ARG A 41 0.43 14.04 0.42
CA ARG A 41 0.66 13.81 -1.01
C ARG A 41 0.14 12.45 -1.51
N GLY A 42 0.21 11.42 -0.66
CA GLY A 42 -0.32 10.09 -0.98
C GLY A 42 -1.84 10.11 -1.14
N GLU A 43 -2.55 10.83 -0.29
CA GLU A 43 -4.00 11.02 -0.37
C GLU A 43 -4.40 11.81 -1.62
N GLU A 44 -3.69 12.88 -1.95
CA GLU A 44 -3.90 13.64 -3.19
C GLU A 44 -3.76 12.76 -4.43
N LEU A 45 -2.68 11.98 -4.51
CA LEU A 45 -2.42 11.06 -5.62
C LEU A 45 -3.46 9.93 -5.68
N PHE A 46 -3.87 9.41 -4.53
CA PHE A 46 -4.93 8.41 -4.46
C PHE A 46 -6.27 8.96 -4.98
N ARG A 47 -6.64 10.17 -4.57
CA ARG A 47 -7.86 10.85 -5.07
C ARG A 47 -7.78 11.08 -6.57
N GLN A 48 -6.61 11.43 -7.10
CA GLN A 48 -6.39 11.56 -8.54
C GLN A 48 -6.58 10.22 -9.26
N ALA A 49 -5.95 9.14 -8.78
CA ALA A 49 -6.11 7.80 -9.34
C ALA A 49 -7.59 7.37 -9.36
N ARG A 50 -8.32 7.58 -8.25
CA ARG A 50 -9.77 7.28 -8.17
C ARG A 50 -10.61 8.06 -9.17
N ARG A 51 -10.28 9.33 -9.44
CA ARG A 51 -10.97 10.14 -10.48
C ARG A 51 -10.73 9.62 -11.89
N ASN A 52 -9.60 8.96 -12.10
CA ASN A 52 -9.21 8.35 -13.38
C ASN A 52 -9.61 6.88 -13.51
N ASP A 53 -10.36 6.34 -12.55
CA ASP A 53 -10.67 4.90 -12.46
C ASP A 53 -9.42 3.99 -12.43
N GLU A 54 -8.34 4.50 -11.82
CA GLU A 54 -7.09 3.79 -11.64
C GLU A 54 -7.04 3.16 -10.24
N ARG A 55 -6.41 1.97 -10.16
CA ARG A 55 -6.00 1.37 -8.89
C ARG A 55 -4.62 1.87 -8.51
N MET A 56 -4.50 2.39 -7.28
CA MET A 56 -3.21 2.83 -6.75
C MET A 56 -2.58 1.72 -5.90
N PRO A 57 -1.39 1.21 -6.26
CA PRO A 57 -0.70 0.20 -5.47
C PRO A 57 -0.16 0.78 -4.15
N VAL A 58 -0.10 -0.07 -3.14
CA VAL A 58 0.74 0.11 -1.95
C VAL A 58 1.75 -1.03 -1.88
N LEU A 59 3.01 -0.68 -1.67
CA LEU A 59 4.16 -1.58 -1.60
C LEU A 59 4.66 -1.63 -0.17
N PHE A 60 4.89 -2.85 0.34
CA PHE A 60 5.32 -3.10 1.70
C PHE A 60 6.75 -3.63 1.74
N ALA A 61 7.57 -3.02 2.59
CA ALA A 61 8.85 -3.55 3.06
C ALA A 61 8.72 -4.02 4.52
N PRO A 62 9.55 -4.98 4.97
CA PRO A 62 9.55 -5.43 6.36
C PRO A 62 10.02 -4.30 7.29
N ALA A 63 9.36 -4.12 8.42
CA ALA A 63 9.74 -3.10 9.42
C ALA A 63 10.82 -3.61 10.39
N GLU A 64 10.90 -4.91 10.61
CA GLU A 64 11.79 -5.56 11.58
C GLU A 64 13.21 -5.84 11.07
N ARG A 65 13.48 -5.64 9.77
CA ARG A 65 14.79 -5.87 9.17
C ARG A 65 15.00 -4.99 7.94
N ASP A 66 16.25 -4.66 7.66
CA ASP A 66 16.62 -4.10 6.36
C ASP A 66 16.36 -5.16 5.29
N GLY A 67 15.40 -4.88 4.42
CA GLY A 67 14.92 -5.85 3.43
C GLY A 67 14.33 -5.19 2.20
N GLY A 68 14.03 -6.04 1.22
CA GLY A 68 13.37 -5.68 -0.02
C GLY A 68 11.87 -5.41 0.12
N LEU A 69 11.19 -5.31 -1.03
CA LEU A 69 9.74 -5.39 -1.06
C LEU A 69 9.29 -6.84 -0.82
N ILE A 70 8.30 -7.02 0.06
CA ILE A 70 7.78 -8.33 0.47
C ILE A 70 6.34 -8.56 0.00
N TYR A 71 5.52 -7.51 -0.03
CA TYR A 71 4.13 -7.59 -0.48
C TYR A 71 3.73 -6.34 -1.27
N TYR A 72 2.71 -6.49 -2.11
CA TYR A 72 1.94 -5.38 -2.66
C TYR A 72 0.44 -5.60 -2.47
N ALA A 73 -0.33 -4.52 -2.46
CA ALA A 73 -1.78 -4.53 -2.46
C ALA A 73 -2.33 -3.30 -3.21
N PHE A 74 -3.65 -3.17 -3.30
CA PHE A 74 -4.30 -1.98 -3.86
C PHE A 74 -5.02 -1.20 -2.78
N LEU A 75 -4.83 0.11 -2.75
CA LEU A 75 -5.48 1.00 -1.80
C LEU A 75 -6.99 1.08 -2.11
N ASN A 76 -7.81 0.90 -1.08
CA ASN A 76 -9.25 1.12 -1.14
C ASN A 76 -9.63 2.49 -0.55
N THR A 77 -8.96 2.90 0.53
CA THR A 77 -9.16 4.18 1.20
C THR A 77 -7.84 4.74 1.70
N VAL A 78 -7.73 6.07 1.71
CA VAL A 78 -6.67 6.83 2.38
C VAL A 78 -7.33 8.05 3.01
N CYS A 79 -7.22 8.19 4.33
CA CYS A 79 -7.76 9.31 5.10
C CYS A 79 -6.64 9.90 5.95
N VAL A 80 -6.31 11.17 5.73
CA VAL A 80 -5.32 11.89 6.56
C VAL A 80 -6.07 12.68 7.62
N GLU A 81 -5.73 12.45 8.89
CA GLU A 81 -6.28 13.18 10.03
C GLU A 81 -5.38 14.37 10.37
N ASP A 82 -5.90 15.58 10.17
CA ASP A 82 -5.12 16.81 10.33
C ASP A 82 -4.73 17.12 11.78
N ALA A 83 -5.56 16.71 12.75
CA ALA A 83 -5.32 16.97 14.17
C ALA A 83 -4.16 16.15 14.75
N ASP A 84 -4.05 14.89 14.34
CA ASP A 84 -3.19 13.90 15.01
C ASP A 84 -1.96 13.49 14.18
N SER A 85 -1.79 14.08 13.00
CA SER A 85 -0.73 13.70 12.05
C SER A 85 -0.73 12.21 11.68
N LYS A 86 -1.92 11.62 11.56
CA LYS A 86 -2.12 10.21 11.24
C LYS A 86 -2.66 10.02 9.83
N THR A 87 -2.40 8.85 9.27
CA THR A 87 -3.07 8.36 8.07
C THR A 87 -3.70 7.02 8.38
N THR A 88 -5.01 6.91 8.15
CA THR A 88 -5.71 5.63 8.16
C THR A 88 -5.98 5.21 6.72
N TYR A 89 -5.50 4.05 6.32
CA TYR A 89 -5.70 3.51 4.98
C TYR A 89 -6.17 2.06 5.04
N SER A 90 -6.86 1.63 3.99
CA SER A 90 -7.23 0.23 3.80
C SER A 90 -6.80 -0.27 2.44
N PHE A 91 -6.56 -1.57 2.34
CA PHE A 91 -6.11 -2.23 1.12
C PHE A 91 -6.78 -3.57 0.90
N SER A 92 -6.74 -4.04 -0.35
CA SER A 92 -7.20 -5.36 -0.77
C SER A 92 -6.27 -5.98 -1.81
N GLY A 93 -6.38 -7.30 -2.01
CA GLY A 93 -5.56 -8.02 -2.98
C GLY A 93 -4.10 -8.13 -2.56
N LEU A 94 -3.83 -8.26 -1.26
CA LEU A 94 -2.48 -8.45 -0.74
C LEU A 94 -1.83 -9.67 -1.39
N THR A 95 -0.69 -9.47 -2.03
CA THR A 95 0.01 -10.48 -2.81
C THR A 95 1.49 -10.44 -2.45
N PRO A 96 2.12 -11.59 -2.09
CA PRO A 96 3.55 -11.66 -1.88
C PRO A 96 4.31 -11.44 -3.19
N PHE A 97 5.51 -10.87 -3.12
CA PHE A 97 6.42 -10.93 -4.27
C PHE A 97 7.05 -12.33 -4.38
N ASP A 98 7.18 -12.84 -5.60
CA ASP A 98 7.74 -14.19 -5.87
C ASP A 98 9.20 -14.32 -5.41
N GLU A 99 9.95 -13.22 -5.41
CA GLU A 99 11.31 -13.12 -4.90
C GLU A 99 11.45 -11.81 -4.10
N GLU A 100 12.16 -11.85 -2.95
CA GLU A 100 12.51 -10.64 -2.23
C GLU A 100 13.34 -9.73 -3.14
N ARG A 101 12.76 -8.61 -3.58
CA ARG A 101 13.48 -7.66 -4.44
C ARG A 101 14.38 -6.79 -3.57
N PRO A 102 15.71 -6.97 -3.59
CA PRO A 102 16.60 -6.20 -2.72
C PRO A 102 16.45 -4.71 -3.00
N LYS A 103 16.64 -3.88 -1.97
CA LYS A 103 16.48 -2.42 -2.08
C LYS A 103 17.32 -1.79 -3.20
N SER A 104 18.45 -2.41 -3.55
CA SER A 104 19.33 -2.00 -4.65
C SER A 104 18.71 -2.16 -6.05
N SER A 105 17.60 -2.89 -6.21
CA SER A 105 16.93 -3.10 -7.50
C SER A 105 15.77 -2.13 -7.76
N LEU A 106 15.47 -1.21 -6.84
CA LEU A 106 14.38 -0.22 -6.95
C LEU A 106 14.79 1.04 -7.74
N VAL A 107 15.61 0.87 -8.80
CA VAL A 107 16.17 1.95 -9.63
C VAL A 107 15.17 2.47 -10.66
#